data_AF-A0AAW9E976-F1
#
_entry.id   AF-A0AAW9E976-F1
#
_cell.length_a   1.000
_cell.length_b   1.000
_cell.length_c   1.000
_cell.angle_alpha   90.00
_cell.angle_beta   90.00
_cell.angle_gamma   90.00
#
_symmetry.space_group_name_H-M   'P 1'
#
loop_
_entity.id
_entity.type
_entity.pdbx_description
1 polymer ?
#
loop_
_entity_poly.entity_id
_entity_poly.type
_entity_poly.pdbx_seq_one_letter_code
_entity_poly.pdbx_strand_id
1 'polypeptide(L)'
;MKKHIVAALIASVTVISGAQAGVPVAIDANPEWAIEAQRWTERLKQWQDTVNHYQKQINAYKQELLTKTGIRDVQGLVQSAQSVSKELEKIYDQGNSFIDDYIKNPEATLSEQARSLLADYKVTNTCKGLGYTGDLVRGCEASFLSQLAGIEYGNKLESKLREDNQEMADLIDQVKNAQDTKATQDATNAVSLASLKFNKLKFQYEMYRDKQRDLAEYKEKMLQAAYQEKQLNAEEPSFKEAFSMNDYRMN
;
A
#
# COMPACT_ATOMS: atom_id res chain seq x y z
N MET A 1 -13.87 -4.72 40.63
CA MET A 1 -14.02 -4.09 39.31
C MET A 1 -12.68 -3.50 38.91
N LYS A 2 -12.05 -4.08 37.87
CA LYS A 2 -10.67 -3.78 37.44
C LYS A 2 -10.61 -2.44 36.70
N LYS A 3 -9.70 -1.55 37.11
CA LYS A 3 -9.30 -0.36 36.34
C LYS A 3 -7.87 -0.60 35.86
N HIS A 4 -7.68 -0.68 34.54
CA HIS A 4 -6.37 -0.74 33.91
C HIS A 4 -5.86 0.70 33.76
N ILE A 5 -4.77 1.03 34.45
CA ILE A 5 -4.01 2.26 34.22
C ILE A 5 -2.95 1.93 33.17
N VAL A 6 -3.05 2.62 32.04
CA VAL A 6 -2.05 2.60 30.96
C VAL A 6 -0.85 3.42 31.43
N ALA A 7 0.29 2.78 31.66
CA ALA A 7 1.55 3.46 31.91
C ALA A 7 2.26 3.73 30.59
N ALA A 8 2.37 5.01 30.22
CA ALA A 8 3.26 5.47 29.16
C ALA A 8 4.69 5.45 29.69
N LEU A 9 5.56 4.62 29.11
CA LEU A 9 7.00 4.63 29.36
C LEU A 9 7.65 5.60 28.37
N ILE A 10 7.92 6.83 28.82
CA ILE A 10 8.88 7.72 28.19
C ILE A 10 10.26 7.28 28.70
N ALA A 11 11.02 6.55 27.88
CA ALA A 11 12.39 6.19 28.19
C ALA A 11 13.28 7.44 28.03
N SER A 12 13.66 8.04 29.15
CA SER A 12 14.66 9.10 29.25
C SER A 12 16.03 8.57 28.84
N VAL A 13 16.66 9.21 27.85
CA VAL A 13 18.05 9.00 27.45
C VAL A 13 18.96 9.61 28.50
N THR A 14 19.52 8.79 29.40
CA THR A 14 20.64 9.20 30.26
C THR A 14 21.95 8.98 29.53
N VAL A 15 22.60 10.09 29.16
CA VAL A 15 24.00 10.11 28.71
C VAL A 15 24.89 9.98 29.95
N ILE A 16 25.61 8.86 30.08
CA ILE A 16 26.63 8.70 31.12
C ILE A 16 27.96 9.18 30.54
N SER A 17 28.41 10.36 30.96
CA SER A 17 29.76 10.87 30.75
C SER A 17 30.76 10.08 31.62
N GLY A 18 31.79 9.52 30.98
CA GLY A 18 32.81 8.70 31.63
C GLY A 18 33.72 9.48 32.59
N ALA A 19 34.09 8.82 33.69
CA ALA A 19 35.23 9.20 34.51
C ALA A 19 36.02 7.93 34.90
N GLN A 20 37.33 8.04 34.75
CA GLN A 20 38.36 7.01 34.78
C GLN A 20 38.99 6.95 36.20
N ALA A 21 38.99 5.80 36.88
CA ALA A 21 39.97 5.39 37.91
C ALA A 21 39.61 4.00 38.48
N GLY A 22 40.61 3.16 38.70
CA GLY A 22 40.48 1.70 38.84
C GLY A 22 39.79 1.19 40.11
N VAL A 23 38.92 0.19 39.91
CA VAL A 23 38.62 -0.96 40.77
C VAL A 23 38.19 -2.08 39.83
N PRO A 24 38.74 -3.30 39.88
CA PRO A 24 38.21 -4.42 39.10
C PRO A 24 36.90 -4.85 39.78
N VAL A 25 35.79 -4.27 39.35
CA VAL A 25 34.47 -4.77 39.71
C VAL A 25 34.29 -6.05 38.90
N ALA A 26 34.22 -7.18 39.57
CA ALA A 26 33.83 -8.44 38.96
C ALA A 26 32.44 -8.26 38.33
N ILE A 27 32.39 -8.20 36.99
CA ILE A 27 31.13 -8.24 36.24
C ILE A 27 30.81 -9.72 36.03
N ASP A 28 30.34 -10.38 37.08
CA ASP A 28 29.55 -11.60 36.91
C ASP A 28 28.09 -11.18 36.78
N ALA A 29 27.57 -11.35 35.57
CA ALA A 29 26.21 -11.24 35.05
C ALA A 29 26.28 -10.48 33.73
N ASN A 30 25.94 -11.17 32.63
CA ASN A 30 25.95 -10.73 31.23
C ASN A 30 26.16 -9.21 31.01
N PRO A 31 27.24 -8.80 30.31
CA PRO A 31 27.49 -7.38 30.06
C PRO A 31 26.27 -6.73 29.37
N GLU A 32 25.93 -5.48 29.70
CA GLU A 32 24.69 -4.80 29.27
C GLU A 32 24.39 -4.92 27.76
N TRP A 33 25.44 -5.05 26.95
CA TRP A 33 25.35 -5.27 25.51
C TRP A 33 24.73 -6.61 25.12
N ALA A 34 24.95 -7.67 25.89
CA ALA A 34 24.37 -8.99 25.64
C ALA A 34 22.84 -8.96 25.86
N ILE A 35 22.40 -8.19 26.86
CA ILE A 35 20.98 -7.95 27.13
C ILE A 35 20.36 -7.12 25.99
N GLU A 36 21.03 -6.06 25.54
CA GLU A 36 20.53 -5.23 24.45
C GLU A 36 20.53 -5.97 23.10
N ALA A 37 21.54 -6.81 22.82
CA ALA A 37 21.58 -7.69 21.66
C ALA A 37 20.42 -8.70 21.64
N GLN A 38 20.05 -9.25 22.80
CA GLN A 38 18.86 -10.10 22.93
C GLN A 38 17.58 -9.32 22.63
N ARG A 39 17.41 -8.11 23.17
CA ARG A 39 16.25 -7.26 22.86
C ARG A 39 16.13 -6.93 21.38
N TRP A 40 17.25 -6.64 20.71
CA TRP A 40 17.25 -6.39 19.28
C TRP A 40 16.90 -7.64 18.47
N THR A 41 17.35 -8.81 18.90
CA THR A 41 16.96 -10.08 18.28
C THR A 41 15.45 -10.31 18.39
N GLU A 42 14.83 -10.02 19.53
CA GLU A 42 13.38 -10.09 19.69
C GLU A 42 12.64 -9.08 18.80
N ARG A 43 13.13 -7.83 18.73
CA ARG A 43 12.56 -6.80 17.86
C ARG A 43 12.66 -7.17 16.38
N LEU A 44 13.79 -7.71 15.94
CA LEU A 44 13.98 -8.20 14.58
C LEU A 44 12.93 -9.25 14.22
N LYS A 45 12.65 -10.20 15.14
CA LYS A 45 11.60 -11.19 14.92
C LYS A 45 10.22 -10.55 14.76
N GLN A 46 9.88 -9.57 15.60
CA GLN A 46 8.61 -8.83 15.49
C GLN A 46 8.51 -8.06 14.18
N TRP A 47 9.61 -7.48 13.69
CA TRP A 47 9.64 -6.76 12.43
C TRP A 47 9.55 -7.71 11.24
N GLN A 48 10.24 -8.85 11.27
CA GLN A 48 10.07 -9.92 10.29
C GLN A 48 8.61 -10.36 10.18
N ASP A 49 7.94 -10.60 11.31
CA ASP A 49 6.52 -10.93 11.33
C ASP A 49 5.66 -9.81 10.72
N THR A 50 5.99 -8.55 11.02
CA THR A 50 5.32 -7.37 10.45
C THR A 50 5.53 -7.25 8.94
N VAL A 51 6.76 -7.43 8.46
CA VAL A 51 7.09 -7.41 7.02
C VAL A 51 6.36 -8.53 6.30
N ASN A 52 6.38 -9.75 6.85
CA ASN A 52 5.63 -10.89 6.30
C ASN A 52 4.13 -10.60 6.22
N HIS A 53 3.59 -9.93 7.23
CA HIS A 53 2.19 -9.51 7.24
C HIS A 53 1.88 -8.48 6.14
N TYR A 54 2.72 -7.46 5.97
CA TYR A 54 2.57 -6.45 4.94
C TYR A 54 2.68 -7.05 3.53
N GLN A 55 3.64 -7.94 3.31
CA GLN A 55 3.78 -8.68 2.05
C GLN A 55 2.53 -9.49 1.71
N LYS A 56 1.94 -10.18 2.70
CA LYS A 56 0.68 -10.93 2.48
C LYS A 56 -0.46 -10.00 2.06
N GLN A 57 -0.59 -8.83 2.70
CA GLN A 57 -1.64 -7.87 2.35
C GLN A 57 -1.42 -7.24 0.97
N ILE A 58 -0.19 -6.81 0.63
CA ILE A 58 0.15 -6.28 -0.70
C ILE A 58 -0.16 -7.31 -1.78
N ASN A 59 0.22 -8.58 -1.55
CA ASN A 59 -0.09 -9.66 -2.48
C ASN A 59 -1.60 -9.94 -2.58
N ALA A 60 -2.35 -9.83 -1.48
CA ALA A 60 -3.81 -9.95 -1.51
C ALA A 60 -4.45 -8.85 -2.36
N TYR A 61 -4.02 -7.59 -2.22
CA TYR A 61 -4.51 -6.48 -3.06
C TYR A 61 -4.20 -6.70 -4.53
N LYS A 62 -3.00 -7.21 -4.84
CA LYS A 62 -2.66 -7.64 -6.20
C LYS A 62 -3.65 -8.68 -6.71
N GLN A 63 -3.89 -9.76 -5.98
CA GLN A 63 -4.85 -10.81 -6.38
C GLN A 63 -6.29 -10.30 -6.53
N GLU A 64 -6.71 -9.34 -5.70
CA GLU A 64 -8.02 -8.73 -5.79
C GLU A 64 -8.19 -7.92 -7.08
N LEU A 65 -7.21 -7.09 -7.44
CA LEU A 65 -7.25 -6.34 -8.70
C LEU A 65 -7.44 -7.30 -9.88
N LEU A 66 -6.73 -8.41 -9.87
CA LEU A 66 -6.70 -9.38 -10.95
C LEU A 66 -8.03 -10.10 -11.11
N THR A 67 -8.60 -10.51 -9.98
CA THR A 67 -9.92 -11.14 -9.94
C THR A 67 -11.00 -10.19 -10.45
N LYS A 68 -10.94 -8.90 -10.06
CA LYS A 68 -11.96 -7.90 -10.43
C LYS A 68 -11.81 -7.35 -11.85
N THR A 69 -10.60 -7.34 -12.41
CA THR A 69 -10.33 -6.80 -13.76
C THR A 69 -10.36 -7.87 -14.85
N GLY A 70 -10.31 -9.17 -14.48
CA GLY A 70 -10.33 -10.26 -15.45
C GLY A 70 -9.06 -10.34 -16.32
N ILE A 71 -8.00 -9.61 -15.96
CA ILE A 71 -6.74 -9.62 -16.68
C ILE A 71 -6.03 -10.95 -16.44
N ARG A 72 -5.81 -11.69 -17.52
CA ARG A 72 -5.20 -13.03 -17.50
C ARG A 72 -3.68 -12.99 -17.33
N ASP A 73 -3.00 -12.03 -17.97
CA ASP A 73 -1.55 -11.88 -17.90
C ASP A 73 -1.12 -10.78 -16.93
N VAL A 74 -1.18 -11.16 -15.67
CA VAL A 74 -0.83 -10.32 -14.52
C VAL A 74 0.64 -9.96 -14.47
N GLN A 75 1.48 -10.95 -14.74
CA GLN A 75 2.91 -10.81 -14.63
C GLN A 75 3.41 -9.93 -15.78
N GLY A 76 2.90 -10.16 -16.99
CA GLY A 76 3.09 -9.26 -18.12
C GLY A 76 2.63 -7.84 -17.77
N LEU A 77 1.43 -7.65 -17.20
CA LEU A 77 0.91 -6.31 -16.88
C LEU A 77 1.85 -5.56 -15.92
N VAL A 78 2.26 -6.21 -14.84
CA VAL A 78 3.19 -5.63 -13.86
C VAL A 78 4.55 -5.33 -14.50
N GLN A 79 5.05 -6.21 -15.38
CA GLN A 79 6.29 -5.95 -16.11
C GLN A 79 6.17 -4.77 -17.08
N SER A 80 5.08 -4.71 -17.86
CA SER A 80 4.79 -3.60 -18.76
C SER A 80 4.63 -2.28 -17.99
N ALA A 81 4.02 -2.33 -16.79
CA ALA A 81 3.84 -1.18 -15.90
C ALA A 81 5.17 -0.54 -15.48
N GLN A 82 6.28 -1.31 -15.41
CA GLN A 82 7.60 -0.76 -15.08
C GLN A 82 8.07 0.28 -16.10
N SER A 83 7.70 0.12 -17.38
CA SER A 83 8.05 1.07 -18.44
C SER A 83 7.40 2.45 -18.25
N VAL A 84 6.30 2.50 -17.49
CA VAL A 84 5.55 3.73 -17.13
C VAL A 84 5.59 4.01 -15.63
N SER A 85 6.54 3.42 -14.90
CA SER A 85 6.64 3.49 -13.43
C SER A 85 6.62 4.92 -12.87
N LYS A 86 7.34 5.87 -13.48
CA LYS A 86 7.34 7.29 -13.04
C LYS A 86 5.95 7.93 -13.14
N GLU A 87 5.20 7.57 -14.17
CA GLU A 87 3.85 8.08 -14.36
C GLU A 87 2.87 7.42 -13.40
N LEU A 88 3.01 6.12 -13.15
CA LEU A 88 2.25 5.41 -12.11
C LEU A 88 2.56 5.95 -10.72
N GLU A 89 3.80 6.32 -10.41
CA GLU A 89 4.14 7.01 -9.16
C GLU A 89 3.41 8.36 -9.04
N LYS A 90 3.36 9.14 -10.13
CA LYS A 90 2.60 10.39 -10.16
C LYS A 90 1.10 10.15 -9.95
N ILE A 91 0.52 9.14 -10.60
CA ILE A 91 -0.88 8.73 -10.41
C ILE A 91 -1.14 8.37 -8.94
N TYR A 92 -0.25 7.58 -8.34
CA TYR A 92 -0.35 7.21 -6.94
C TYR A 92 -0.30 8.44 -6.01
N ASP A 93 0.59 9.39 -6.30
CA ASP A 93 0.73 10.63 -5.52
C ASP A 93 -0.48 11.56 -5.67
N GLN A 94 -1.04 11.66 -6.87
CA GLN A 94 -2.27 12.41 -7.15
C GLN A 94 -3.51 11.80 -6.47
N GLY A 95 -3.52 10.49 -6.25
CA GLY A 95 -4.63 9.78 -5.64
C GLY A 95 -5.92 9.93 -6.45
N ASN A 96 -7.05 10.18 -5.78
CA ASN A 96 -8.36 10.27 -6.44
C ASN A 96 -8.48 11.46 -7.41
N SER A 97 -7.66 12.51 -7.26
CA SER A 97 -7.69 13.66 -8.18
C SER A 97 -7.35 13.28 -9.62
N PHE A 98 -6.47 12.28 -9.81
CA PHE A 98 -6.16 11.74 -11.13
C PHE A 98 -7.41 11.19 -11.82
N ILE A 99 -8.33 10.56 -11.08
CA ILE A 99 -9.54 9.98 -11.66
C ILE A 99 -10.45 11.08 -12.19
N ASP A 100 -10.66 12.14 -11.42
CA ASP A 100 -11.45 13.30 -11.84
C ASP A 100 -10.86 13.98 -13.09
N ASP A 101 -9.53 14.16 -13.11
CA ASP A 101 -8.82 14.79 -14.23
C ASP A 101 -8.86 13.93 -15.50
N TYR A 102 -8.66 12.62 -15.34
CA TYR A 102 -8.72 11.67 -16.45
C TYR A 102 -10.11 11.59 -17.06
N ILE A 103 -11.17 11.57 -16.24
CA ILE A 103 -12.55 11.56 -16.75
C ILE A 103 -12.81 12.80 -17.61
N LYS A 104 -12.33 13.97 -17.20
CA LYS A 104 -12.51 15.22 -17.97
C LYS A 104 -11.69 15.21 -19.26
N ASN A 105 -10.41 14.86 -19.21
CA ASN A 105 -9.52 14.90 -20.36
C ASN A 105 -8.46 13.78 -20.33
N PRO A 106 -8.78 12.58 -20.88
CA PRO A 106 -7.87 11.44 -20.91
C PRO A 106 -6.55 11.71 -21.65
N GLU A 107 -6.63 12.44 -22.78
CA GLU A 107 -5.50 12.66 -23.67
C GLU A 107 -4.42 13.58 -23.06
N ALA A 108 -4.85 14.58 -22.28
CA ALA A 108 -3.94 15.48 -21.59
C ALA A 108 -3.36 14.90 -20.29
N THR A 109 -3.98 13.83 -19.75
CA THR A 109 -3.66 13.30 -18.42
C THR A 109 -2.67 12.14 -18.46
N LEU A 110 -2.62 11.39 -19.57
CA LEU A 110 -1.70 10.26 -19.76
C LEU A 110 -0.69 10.48 -20.88
N SER A 111 0.48 9.86 -20.73
CA SER A 111 1.44 9.66 -21.81
C SER A 111 0.93 8.68 -22.86
N GLU A 112 1.57 8.67 -24.02
CA GLU A 112 1.28 7.68 -25.08
C GLU A 112 1.59 6.25 -24.61
N GLN A 113 2.66 6.08 -23.82
CA GLN A 113 3.08 4.79 -23.29
C GLN A 113 2.04 4.24 -22.30
N ALA A 114 1.51 5.07 -21.39
CA ALA A 114 0.45 4.64 -20.47
C ALA A 114 -0.87 4.35 -21.18
N ARG A 115 -1.17 5.08 -22.27
CA ARG A 115 -2.32 4.76 -23.14
C ARG A 115 -2.13 3.43 -23.88
N SER A 116 -0.92 3.13 -24.36
CA SER A 116 -0.61 1.83 -24.97
C SER A 116 -0.87 0.70 -23.99
N LEU A 117 -0.51 0.88 -22.71
CA LEU A 117 -0.78 -0.11 -21.66
C LEU A 117 -2.28 -0.42 -21.52
N LEU A 118 -3.15 0.60 -21.55
CA LEU A 118 -4.60 0.37 -21.54
C LEU A 118 -5.07 -0.42 -22.76
N ALA A 119 -4.49 -0.14 -23.94
CA ALA A 119 -4.84 -0.80 -25.18
C ALA A 119 -4.37 -2.27 -25.22
N ASP A 120 -3.12 -2.53 -24.85
CA ASP A 120 -2.49 -3.85 -24.85
C ASP A 120 -3.24 -4.83 -23.94
N TYR A 121 -3.70 -4.35 -22.79
CA TYR A 121 -4.48 -5.14 -21.83
C TYR A 121 -6.00 -5.02 -22.03
N LYS A 122 -6.43 -4.37 -23.11
CA LYS A 122 -7.84 -4.23 -23.53
C LYS A 122 -8.74 -3.66 -22.43
N VAL A 123 -8.21 -2.76 -21.60
CA VAL A 123 -8.89 -2.23 -20.40
C VAL A 123 -10.21 -1.55 -20.78
N THR A 124 -10.21 -0.75 -21.85
CA THR A 124 -11.43 -0.11 -22.38
C THR A 124 -12.52 -1.14 -22.74
N ASN A 125 -12.13 -2.27 -23.35
CA ASN A 125 -13.08 -3.31 -23.73
C ASN A 125 -13.61 -4.05 -22.51
N THR A 126 -12.76 -4.30 -21.51
CA THR A 126 -13.18 -4.85 -20.23
C THR A 126 -14.18 -3.92 -19.54
N CYS A 127 -13.90 -2.62 -19.47
CA CYS A 127 -14.79 -1.62 -18.88
C CYS A 127 -16.15 -1.58 -19.61
N LYS A 128 -16.16 -1.59 -20.94
CA LYS A 128 -17.39 -1.68 -21.74
C LYS A 128 -18.13 -3.00 -21.52
N GLY A 129 -17.41 -4.12 -21.42
CA GLY A 129 -17.96 -5.45 -21.14
C GLY A 129 -18.64 -5.56 -19.77
N LEU A 130 -18.23 -4.72 -18.80
CA LEU A 130 -18.90 -4.57 -17.51
C LEU A 130 -20.18 -3.71 -17.57
N GLY A 131 -20.57 -3.24 -18.76
CA GLY A 131 -21.76 -2.41 -18.98
C GLY A 131 -21.54 -0.91 -18.72
N TYR A 132 -20.29 -0.46 -18.56
CA TYR A 132 -19.99 0.96 -18.47
C TYR A 132 -20.10 1.65 -19.84
N THR A 133 -20.61 2.87 -19.83
CA THR A 133 -20.79 3.73 -21.02
C THR A 133 -20.36 5.16 -20.69
N GLY A 134 -19.98 5.93 -21.71
CA GLY A 134 -19.57 7.33 -21.56
C GLY A 134 -18.47 7.51 -20.51
N ASP A 135 -18.69 8.44 -19.58
CA ASP A 135 -17.74 8.82 -18.52
C ASP A 135 -17.42 7.68 -17.56
N LEU A 136 -18.32 6.71 -17.43
CA LEU A 136 -18.07 5.54 -16.59
C LEU A 136 -16.99 4.62 -17.18
N VAL A 137 -16.82 4.61 -18.50
CA VAL A 137 -15.69 3.90 -19.13
C VAL A 137 -14.39 4.59 -18.73
N ARG A 138 -14.34 5.93 -18.81
CA ARG A 138 -13.17 6.72 -18.41
C ARG A 138 -12.85 6.56 -16.94
N GLY A 139 -13.87 6.59 -16.07
CA GLY A 139 -13.70 6.34 -14.64
C GLY A 139 -13.22 4.92 -14.33
N CYS A 140 -13.66 3.92 -15.10
CA CYS A 140 -13.19 2.54 -14.99
C CYS A 140 -11.71 2.40 -15.41
N GLU A 141 -11.30 3.02 -16.51
CA GLU A 141 -9.90 3.08 -16.96
C GLU A 141 -9.00 3.79 -15.95
N ALA A 142 -9.41 4.95 -15.44
CA ALA A 142 -8.68 5.69 -14.42
C ALA A 142 -8.54 4.86 -13.13
N SER A 143 -9.63 4.24 -12.68
CA SER A 143 -9.62 3.36 -11.51
C SER A 143 -8.66 2.17 -11.71
N PHE A 144 -8.58 1.63 -12.93
CA PHE A 144 -7.64 0.57 -13.25
C PHE A 144 -6.19 1.05 -13.10
N LEU A 145 -5.86 2.22 -13.66
CA LEU A 145 -4.52 2.82 -13.54
C LEU A 145 -4.16 3.19 -12.11
N SER A 146 -5.10 3.73 -11.32
CA SER A 146 -4.88 4.02 -9.90
C SER A 146 -4.60 2.76 -9.09
N GLN A 147 -5.31 1.67 -9.37
CA GLN A 147 -5.03 0.38 -8.72
C GLN A 147 -3.67 -0.19 -9.15
N LEU A 148 -3.33 -0.10 -10.43
CA LEU A 148 -2.02 -0.54 -10.95
C LEU A 148 -0.87 0.28 -10.34
N ALA A 149 -1.05 1.59 -10.22
CA ALA A 149 -0.13 2.50 -9.53
C ALA A 149 0.04 2.12 -8.05
N GLY A 150 -1.05 1.74 -7.38
CA GLY A 150 -1.02 1.17 -6.04
C GLY A 150 -0.18 -0.11 -5.96
N ILE A 151 -0.31 -1.02 -6.93
CA ILE A 151 0.49 -2.26 -6.97
C ILE A 151 1.97 -1.95 -7.19
N GLU A 152 2.32 -1.07 -8.12
CA GLU A 152 3.72 -0.70 -8.36
C GLU A 152 4.36 -0.06 -7.12
N TYR A 153 3.65 0.85 -6.45
CA TYR A 153 4.10 1.41 -5.18
C TYR A 153 4.23 0.33 -4.09
N GLY A 154 3.26 -0.59 -4.01
CA GLY A 154 3.27 -1.72 -3.10
C GLY A 154 4.49 -2.62 -3.30
N ASN A 155 4.82 -2.98 -4.55
CA ASN A 155 6.01 -3.77 -4.89
C ASN A 155 7.31 -3.07 -4.45
N LYS A 156 7.40 -1.76 -4.67
CA LYS A 156 8.55 -0.94 -4.25
C LYS A 156 8.68 -0.89 -2.73
N LEU A 157 7.55 -0.77 -2.03
CA LEU A 157 7.50 -0.78 -0.56
C LEU A 157 7.90 -2.15 -0.01
N GLU A 158 7.40 -3.25 -0.60
CA GLU A 158 7.79 -4.61 -0.25
C GLU A 158 9.30 -4.85 -0.38
N SER A 159 9.92 -4.41 -1.50
CA SER A 159 11.37 -4.57 -1.68
C SER A 159 12.16 -3.84 -0.60
N LYS A 160 11.80 -2.59 -0.30
CA LYS A 160 12.43 -1.79 0.75
C LYS A 160 12.25 -2.39 2.14
N LEU A 161 11.07 -2.89 2.45
CA LEU A 161 10.79 -3.58 3.72
C LEU A 161 11.68 -4.80 3.89
N ARG A 162 11.92 -5.57 2.82
CA ARG A 162 12.81 -6.73 2.84
C ARG A 162 14.27 -6.32 2.99
N GLU A 163 14.72 -5.32 2.24
CA GLU A 163 16.10 -4.79 2.26
C GLU A 163 16.46 -4.24 3.64
N ASP A 164 15.65 -3.34 4.19
CA ASP A 164 15.90 -2.73 5.52
C ASP A 164 15.87 -3.77 6.64
N ASN A 165 14.99 -4.78 6.53
CA ASN A 165 14.93 -5.86 7.51
C ASN A 165 16.14 -6.79 7.44
N GLN A 166 16.73 -7.01 6.26
CA GLN A 166 18.00 -7.72 6.11
C GLN A 166 19.17 -6.89 6.63
N GLU A 167 19.25 -5.59 6.29
CA GLU A 167 20.28 -4.66 6.79
C GLU A 167 20.33 -4.69 8.32
N MET A 168 19.16 -4.64 8.96
CA MET A 168 19.07 -4.72 10.41
C MET A 168 19.51 -6.10 10.96
N ALA A 169 19.14 -7.21 10.32
CA ALA A 169 19.58 -8.53 10.75
C ALA A 169 21.11 -8.62 10.79
N ASP A 170 21.77 -8.12 9.73
CA ASP A 170 23.22 -8.07 9.61
C ASP A 170 23.83 -7.19 10.71
N LEU A 171 23.24 -6.02 10.99
CA LEU A 171 23.68 -5.13 12.08
C LEU A 171 23.56 -5.78 13.47
N ILE A 172 22.47 -6.50 13.72
CA ILE A 172 22.25 -7.20 15.01
C ILE A 172 23.26 -8.32 15.18
N ASP A 173 23.57 -9.06 14.13
CA ASP A 173 24.59 -10.10 14.19
C ASP A 173 26.00 -9.52 14.37
N GLN A 174 26.28 -8.31 13.86
CA GLN A 174 27.49 -7.58 14.20
C GLN A 174 27.54 -7.20 15.69
N VAL A 175 26.43 -6.73 16.28
CA VAL A 175 26.35 -6.44 17.74
C VAL A 175 26.67 -7.70 18.56
N LYS A 176 26.10 -8.86 18.20
CA LYS A 176 26.31 -10.12 18.93
C LYS A 176 27.75 -10.62 18.91
N ASN A 177 28.46 -10.36 17.80
CA ASN A 177 29.82 -10.84 17.59
C ASN A 177 30.90 -9.81 17.98
N ALA A 178 30.51 -8.60 18.41
CA ALA A 178 31.44 -7.57 18.84
C ALA A 178 32.18 -7.99 20.12
N GLN A 179 33.51 -7.86 20.11
CA GLN A 179 34.37 -8.24 21.25
C GLN A 179 34.87 -7.05 22.07
N ASP A 180 34.69 -5.82 21.57
CA ASP A 180 35.11 -4.58 22.24
C ASP A 180 33.95 -3.59 22.42
N THR A 181 34.03 -2.78 23.47
CA THR A 181 32.96 -1.85 23.87
C THR A 181 32.64 -0.78 22.80
N LYS A 182 33.61 -0.41 21.96
CA LYS A 182 33.41 0.61 20.92
C LYS A 182 32.64 0.03 19.73
N ALA A 183 33.00 -1.16 19.27
CA ALA A 183 32.27 -1.91 18.25
C ALA A 183 30.80 -2.13 18.67
N THR A 184 30.57 -2.43 19.94
CA THR A 184 29.23 -2.54 20.52
C THR A 184 28.42 -1.24 20.49
N GLN A 185 29.05 -0.10 20.82
CA GLN A 185 28.38 1.20 20.82
C GLN A 185 27.99 1.64 19.39
N ASP A 186 28.91 1.51 18.44
CA ASP A 186 28.66 1.86 17.04
C ASP A 186 27.54 0.99 16.44
N ALA A 187 27.56 -0.30 16.74
CA ALA A 187 26.54 -1.22 16.27
C ALA A 187 25.17 -0.95 16.92
N THR A 188 25.11 -0.56 18.20
CA THR A 188 23.85 -0.14 18.87
C THR A 188 23.24 1.11 18.24
N ASN A 189 24.08 2.09 17.87
CA ASN A 189 23.64 3.28 17.15
C ASN A 189 23.09 2.93 15.76
N ALA A 190 23.75 2.02 15.04
CA ALA A 190 23.30 1.55 13.73
C ALA A 190 21.95 0.83 13.80
N VAL A 191 21.75 -0.06 14.78
CA VAL A 191 20.45 -0.74 14.97
C VAL A 191 19.35 0.27 15.35
N SER A 192 19.68 1.30 16.13
CA SER A 192 18.72 2.37 16.46
C SER A 192 18.30 3.16 15.22
N LEU A 193 19.23 3.44 14.31
CA LEU A 193 18.93 4.06 13.02
C LEU A 193 18.05 3.16 12.14
N ALA A 194 18.36 1.86 12.07
CA ALA A 194 17.55 0.88 11.34
C ALA A 194 16.11 0.83 11.89
N SER A 195 15.93 0.98 13.20
CA SER A 195 14.61 1.11 13.83
C SER A 195 13.81 2.32 13.36
N LEU A 196 14.48 3.47 13.22
CA LEU A 196 13.83 4.68 12.69
C LEU A 196 13.44 4.50 11.22
N LYS A 197 14.31 3.90 10.39
CA LYS A 197 14.00 3.56 8.99
C LYS A 197 12.78 2.63 8.91
N PHE A 198 12.73 1.58 9.74
CA PHE A 198 11.61 0.65 9.79
C PHE A 198 10.29 1.35 10.17
N ASN A 199 10.30 2.20 11.21
CA ASN A 199 9.10 2.94 11.62
C ASN A 199 8.60 3.88 10.50
N LYS A 200 9.52 4.49 9.73
CA LYS A 200 9.16 5.26 8.54
C LYS A 200 8.49 4.38 7.47
N LEU A 201 9.04 3.20 7.18
CA LEU A 201 8.44 2.28 6.21
C LEU A 201 7.07 1.76 6.68
N LYS A 202 6.91 1.50 7.97
CA LYS A 202 5.62 1.19 8.58
C LYS A 202 4.59 2.29 8.36
N PHE A 203 4.96 3.55 8.59
CA PHE A 203 4.08 4.69 8.30
C PHE A 203 3.73 4.77 6.81
N GLN A 204 4.71 4.53 5.92
CA GLN A 204 4.46 4.48 4.48
C GLN A 204 3.50 3.34 4.08
N TYR A 205 3.55 2.21 4.78
CA TYR A 205 2.61 1.11 4.60
C TYR A 205 1.20 1.46 5.07
N GLU A 206 1.07 2.08 6.24
CA GLU A 206 -0.24 2.52 6.76
C GLU A 206 -0.89 3.53 5.80
N MET A 207 -0.11 4.50 5.31
CA MET A 207 -0.55 5.44 4.28
C MET A 207 -0.94 4.73 2.97
N TYR A 208 -0.19 3.71 2.55
CA TYR A 208 -0.53 2.90 1.39
C TYR A 208 -1.88 2.20 1.55
N ARG A 209 -2.10 1.53 2.69
CA ARG A 209 -3.38 0.87 3.00
C ARG A 209 -4.53 1.87 3.01
N ASP A 210 -4.34 3.03 3.63
CA ASP A 210 -5.38 4.05 3.73
C ASP A 210 -5.72 4.61 2.34
N LYS A 211 -4.72 4.85 1.46
CA LYS A 211 -4.97 5.21 0.05
C LYS A 211 -5.76 4.14 -0.70
N GLN A 212 -5.49 2.85 -0.48
CA GLN A 212 -6.29 1.79 -1.11
C GLN A 212 -7.75 1.80 -0.64
N ARG A 213 -7.99 2.05 0.65
CA ARG A 213 -9.34 2.21 1.20
C ARG A 213 -10.04 3.43 0.60
N ASP A 214 -9.37 4.57 0.56
CA ASP A 214 -9.94 5.81 0.04
C ASP A 214 -10.29 5.70 -1.45
N LEU A 215 -9.49 4.95 -2.23
CA LEU A 215 -9.78 4.63 -3.62
C LEU A 215 -11.02 3.73 -3.75
N ALA A 216 -11.16 2.71 -2.90
CA ALA A 216 -12.32 1.83 -2.90
C ALA A 216 -13.61 2.60 -2.56
N GLU A 217 -13.59 3.43 -1.51
CA GLU A 217 -14.71 4.27 -1.11
C GLU A 217 -15.09 5.28 -2.20
N TYR A 218 -14.10 5.90 -2.83
CA TYR A 218 -14.32 6.83 -3.93
C TYR A 218 -15.00 6.14 -5.13
N LYS A 219 -14.55 4.93 -5.48
CA LYS A 219 -15.16 4.12 -6.54
C LYS A 219 -16.61 3.76 -6.23
N GLU A 220 -16.93 3.41 -4.98
CA GLU A 220 -18.32 3.14 -4.57
C GLU A 220 -19.20 4.38 -4.71
N LYS A 221 -18.73 5.56 -4.24
CA LYS A 221 -19.45 6.83 -4.37
C LYS A 221 -19.70 7.21 -5.83
N MET A 222 -18.70 7.03 -6.68
CA MET A 222 -18.81 7.24 -8.13
C MET A 222 -19.90 6.36 -8.75
N LEU A 223 -19.93 5.07 -8.41
CA LEU A 223 -20.96 4.15 -8.92
C LEU A 223 -22.36 4.49 -8.40
N GLN A 224 -22.48 4.93 -7.14
CA GLN A 224 -23.75 5.38 -6.58
C GLN A 224 -24.27 6.65 -7.28
N ALA A 225 -23.41 7.64 -7.50
CA ALA A 225 -23.76 8.86 -8.22
C ALA A 225 -24.23 8.55 -9.65
N ALA A 226 -23.50 7.68 -10.36
CA ALA A 226 -23.86 7.22 -11.69
C ALA A 226 -25.21 6.49 -11.73
N TYR A 227 -25.49 5.68 -10.71
CA TYR A 227 -26.77 4.99 -10.59
C TYR A 227 -27.93 5.97 -10.35
N GLN A 228 -27.75 6.95 -9.46
CA GLN A 228 -28.74 7.99 -9.21
C GLN A 228 -29.02 8.81 -10.47
N GLU A 229 -27.98 9.20 -11.21
CA GLU A 229 -28.13 9.92 -12.48
C GLU A 229 -28.91 9.09 -13.52
N LYS A 230 -28.62 7.79 -13.64
CA LYS A 230 -29.38 6.89 -14.50
C LYS A 230 -30.85 6.80 -14.10
N GLN A 231 -31.16 6.80 -12.80
CA GLN A 231 -32.55 6.80 -12.34
C GLN A 231 -33.27 8.12 -12.64
N LEU A 232 -32.60 9.26 -12.46
CA LEU A 232 -33.17 10.59 -12.75
C LEU A 232 -33.43 10.78 -14.25
N ASN A 233 -32.57 10.21 -15.09
CA ASN A 233 -32.66 10.31 -16.55
C ASN A 233 -33.37 9.11 -17.18
N ALA A 234 -33.92 8.18 -16.38
CA ALA A 234 -34.68 7.05 -16.90
C ALA A 234 -35.98 7.55 -17.52
N GLU A 235 -36.24 7.17 -18.76
CA GLU A 235 -37.49 7.48 -19.44
C GLU A 235 -38.65 6.81 -18.68
N GLU A 236 -39.70 7.57 -18.37
CA GLU A 236 -40.87 7.02 -17.67
C GLU A 236 -41.44 5.86 -18.50
N PRO A 237 -41.64 4.67 -17.92
CA PRO A 237 -42.23 3.56 -18.65
C PRO A 237 -43.61 3.96 -19.17
N SER A 238 -43.72 4.04 -20.49
CA SER A 238 -44.98 4.21 -21.22
C SER A 238 -45.90 3.01 -20.96
N PHE A 239 -46.69 3.07 -19.89
CA PHE A 239 -47.75 2.08 -19.65
C PHE A 239 -48.87 2.19 -20.70
N LYS A 240 -48.95 3.30 -21.44
CA LYS A 240 -50.01 3.58 -22.41
C LYS A 240 -49.90 2.69 -23.67
N GLU A 241 -48.68 2.38 -24.11
CA GLU A 241 -48.46 1.51 -25.27
C GLU A 241 -48.73 0.03 -24.94
N ALA A 242 -48.35 -0.41 -23.73
CA ALA A 242 -48.58 -1.78 -23.26
C ALA A 242 -50.07 -2.15 -23.07
N PHE A 243 -50.90 -1.19 -22.64
CA PHE A 243 -52.35 -1.40 -22.53
C PHE A 243 -53.06 -1.32 -23.89
N SER A 244 -52.57 -0.51 -24.84
CA SER A 244 -53.22 -0.36 -26.16
C SER A 244 -53.17 -1.60 -27.05
N MET A 245 -52.21 -2.51 -26.83
CA MET A 245 -52.09 -3.75 -27.63
C MET A 245 -52.99 -4.91 -27.16
N ASN A 246 -53.49 -4.88 -25.92
CA ASN A 246 -54.28 -5.99 -25.38
C ASN A 246 -55.81 -5.77 -25.48
N ASP A 247 -56.28 -4.55 -25.70
CA ASP A 247 -57.72 -4.27 -25.86
C ASP A 247 -58.27 -4.56 -27.27
N TYR A 248 -57.40 -4.82 -28.26
CA TYR A 248 -57.83 -5.15 -29.65
C TYR A 248 -57.87 -6.66 -29.96
N ARG A 249 -57.80 -7.55 -28.96
CA ARG A 249 -57.95 -9.01 -29.15
C ARG A 249 -59.10 -9.64 -28.36
N MET A 250 -60.09 -8.85 -27.96
CA MET A 250 -61.33 -9.31 -27.33
C MET A 250 -62.53 -8.94 -28.22
N ASN A 251 -62.62 -9.59 -29.39
CA ASN A 251 -63.85 -9.73 -30.17
C ASN A 251 -63.93 -11.18 -30.65
#